data_AF-A0A954UIH6-F1
#
_entry.id   AF-A0A954UIH6-F1
#
_cell.length_a   1.000
_cell.length_b   1.000
_cell.length_c   1.000
_cell.angle_alpha   90.00
_cell.angle_beta   90.00
_cell.angle_gamma   90.00
#
_symmetry.space_group_name_H-M   'P 1'
#
loop_
_entity.id
_entity.type
_entity.pdbx_description
1 polymer ?
#
loop_
_entity_poly.entity_id
_entity_poly.type
_entity_poly.pdbx_seq_one_letter_code
_entity_poly.pdbx_strand_id
1 'polypeptide(L)'
;RSRYYHLYINGQYWGLYQTQERAEASYAASYMGGDADDYDVIKSAGSSGGYQNEATDGNMDAYQRLANYFYQAGGLSDTKMSDYWKVQGLNPDGTRNPDYERLLDVDNLIDYMVITYYTGDRDGPASRFLNGPVNNYFAIFNRENPDGFKFFEHDSEHSLDRGDNNMVTPLSRGGTSIASFNPHWMHEQLATNNSEYRQRFADRVYKHLFNDGILSAERALAVVDARASQFDMAIIAESARWGDAQSNTPLTKTNWQNAINNVRNFIRTRVPTVIQQLTTQGWYPATGSPQFTVNGNPTSGGAINDNDAVRMYTESTTSYESIVAAGSTWKYLADGSNQGTAWRAADYNDNSWPSGRAELGYGDGGEATTIPGAGQVITTYFRHEFQVTNPQQYQVLRLGLRRDDGAAVFLNGVEIARSNLGANAAYNQFADVTVGGADETTFFEFEVPTSRLATGRNVLAVEVHQQNLGSSDVSFDLRLEGAKVTANNFGTIYYTTDGTDPRAIGGQPSA
;
A
#
# COMPACT_ATOMS: atom_id res chain seq x y z
N ARG A 1 -1.65 25.85 5.78
CA ARG A 1 -1.48 25.60 4.32
C ARG A 1 -0.29 26.36 3.77
N SER A 2 0.29 25.90 2.65
CA SER A 2 1.36 26.63 1.95
C SER A 2 1.00 26.94 0.50
N ARG A 3 1.50 28.08 -0.01
CA ARG A 3 1.39 28.50 -1.41
C ARG A 3 2.75 29.01 -1.87
N TYR A 4 3.05 28.82 -3.15
CA TYR A 4 4.36 29.11 -3.72
C TYR A 4 4.29 30.19 -4.78
N TYR A 5 5.31 31.04 -4.84
CA TYR A 5 5.31 32.25 -5.65
C TYR A 5 6.71 32.56 -6.19
N HIS A 6 6.75 33.23 -7.35
CA HIS A 6 7.92 34.00 -7.76
C HIS A 6 7.85 35.39 -7.10
N LEU A 7 8.86 35.74 -6.32
CA LEU A 7 8.93 37.05 -5.67
C LEU A 7 9.71 38.05 -6.54
N TYR A 8 9.15 39.25 -6.69
CA TYR A 8 9.83 40.38 -7.30
C TYR A 8 9.79 41.58 -6.35
N ILE A 9 10.93 42.24 -6.14
CA ILE A 9 11.03 43.47 -5.35
C ILE A 9 11.64 44.55 -6.24
N ASN A 10 10.92 45.66 -6.42
CA ASN A 10 11.31 46.77 -7.30
C ASN A 10 11.64 46.34 -8.74
N GLY A 11 10.88 45.37 -9.28
CA GLY A 11 11.09 44.83 -10.63
C GLY A 11 12.22 43.79 -10.75
N GLN A 12 12.97 43.54 -9.67
CA GLN A 12 14.02 42.53 -9.65
C GLN A 12 13.48 41.19 -9.16
N TYR A 13 13.85 40.09 -9.82
CA TYR A 13 13.50 38.74 -9.36
C TYR A 13 14.30 38.37 -8.09
N TRP A 14 13.58 37.94 -7.06
CA TRP A 14 14.11 37.58 -5.75
C TRP A 14 14.05 36.09 -5.45
N GLY A 15 13.47 35.27 -6.31
CA GLY A 15 13.44 33.82 -6.15
C GLY A 15 12.06 33.22 -5.94
N LEU A 16 12.06 31.92 -5.67
CA LEU A 16 10.93 31.12 -5.26
C LEU A 16 10.71 31.24 -3.76
N TYR A 17 9.50 31.60 -3.38
CA TYR A 17 9.10 31.71 -1.99
C TYR A 17 7.87 30.85 -1.73
N GLN A 18 7.70 30.47 -0.48
CA GLN A 18 6.41 29.99 0.01
C GLN A 18 5.87 30.92 1.09
N THR A 19 4.55 31.09 1.11
CA THR A 19 3.84 31.50 2.32
C THR A 19 3.43 30.24 3.06
N GLN A 20 3.66 30.19 4.37
CA GLN A 20 3.09 29.20 5.26
C GLN A 20 2.11 29.91 6.19
N GLU A 21 0.90 29.38 6.25
CA GLU A 21 -0.10 29.77 7.23
C GLU A 21 0.35 29.34 8.63
N ARG A 22 0.27 30.25 9.61
CA ARG A 22 0.61 29.96 11.00
C ARG A 22 -0.60 29.39 11.71
N ALA A 23 -0.39 28.31 12.47
CA ALA A 23 -1.44 27.66 13.26
C ALA A 23 -1.69 28.44 14.57
N GLU A 24 -2.05 29.72 14.43
CA GLU A 24 -2.40 30.66 15.51
C GLU A 24 -3.93 30.68 15.74
N ALA A 25 -4.41 31.42 16.73
CA ALA A 25 -5.84 31.46 17.07
C ALA A 25 -6.74 31.90 15.90
N SER A 26 -6.26 32.83 15.06
CA SER A 26 -6.97 33.27 13.85
C SER A 26 -7.13 32.16 12.80
N TYR A 27 -6.14 31.27 12.69
CA TYR A 27 -6.25 30.05 11.89
C TYR A 27 -7.32 29.15 12.47
N ALA A 28 -7.28 28.90 13.78
CA ALA A 28 -8.26 28.04 14.43
C ALA A 28 -9.70 28.54 14.21
N ALA A 29 -9.97 29.82 14.44
CA ALA A 29 -11.29 30.42 14.19
C ALA A 29 -11.75 30.23 12.72
N SER A 30 -10.84 30.37 11.76
CA SER A 30 -11.15 30.25 10.33
C SER A 30 -11.49 28.83 9.88
N TYR A 31 -10.86 27.80 10.46
CA TYR A 31 -11.02 26.40 10.02
C TYR A 31 -11.85 25.53 10.97
N MET A 32 -11.92 25.91 12.25
CA MET A 32 -12.55 25.14 13.31
C MET A 32 -13.80 25.84 13.88
N GLY A 33 -14.06 27.10 13.50
CA GLY A 33 -15.19 27.89 13.97
C GLY A 33 -14.91 28.63 15.28
N GLY A 34 -15.92 29.25 15.87
CA GLY A 34 -15.75 30.08 17.08
C GLY A 34 -14.99 31.39 16.83
N ASP A 35 -14.65 32.08 17.91
CA ASP A 35 -13.86 33.31 17.90
C ASP A 35 -12.39 33.00 18.19
N ALA A 36 -11.46 33.82 17.69
CA ALA A 36 -10.03 33.62 17.95
C ALA A 36 -9.71 33.66 19.46
N ASP A 37 -10.46 34.47 20.21
CA ASP A 37 -10.35 34.58 21.67
C ASP A 37 -10.84 33.33 22.42
N ASP A 38 -11.36 32.30 21.74
CA ASP A 38 -11.72 31.00 22.33
C ASP A 38 -10.51 30.07 22.43
N TYR A 39 -9.43 30.35 21.69
CA TYR A 39 -8.35 29.39 21.47
C TYR A 39 -7.10 29.64 22.33
N ASP A 40 -6.54 28.57 22.89
CA ASP A 40 -5.15 28.50 23.36
C ASP A 40 -4.28 27.98 22.22
N VAL A 41 -3.14 28.64 21.99
CA VAL A 41 -2.14 28.17 21.02
C VAL A 41 -0.77 28.11 21.66
N ILE A 42 -0.20 26.89 21.70
CA ILE A 42 1.08 26.60 22.33
C ILE A 42 2.13 26.28 21.26
N LYS A 43 3.35 26.80 21.43
CA LYS A 43 4.51 26.45 20.58
C LYS A 43 5.81 26.49 21.39
N SER A 44 6.91 26.10 20.76
CA SER A 44 8.25 26.39 21.29
C SER A 44 8.62 27.86 21.11
N ALA A 45 9.13 28.49 22.17
CA ALA A 45 9.68 29.84 22.17
C ALA A 45 11.03 29.96 21.41
N GLY A 46 11.49 28.85 20.82
CA GLY A 46 12.71 28.78 20.02
C GLY A 46 13.96 29.13 20.80
N SER A 47 15.05 29.41 20.08
CA SER A 47 16.35 29.70 20.69
C SER A 47 16.34 30.91 21.62
N SER A 48 15.59 31.96 21.27
CA SER A 48 15.47 33.17 22.10
C SER A 48 14.72 32.95 23.41
N GLY A 49 13.79 32.00 23.45
CA GLY A 49 13.05 31.62 24.64
C GLY A 49 13.59 30.36 25.34
N GLY A 50 14.78 29.90 24.97
CA GLY A 50 15.43 28.75 25.59
C GLY A 50 14.77 27.40 25.29
N TYR A 51 14.05 27.29 24.16
CA TYR A 51 13.32 26.09 23.74
C TYR A 51 12.35 25.60 24.82
N GLN A 52 11.52 26.52 25.32
CA GLN A 52 10.45 26.23 26.27
C GLN A 52 9.09 26.43 25.60
N ASN A 53 8.07 25.71 26.08
CA ASN A 53 6.71 25.96 25.64
C ASN A 53 6.22 27.35 26.10
N GLU A 54 5.56 28.05 25.20
CA GLU A 54 4.87 29.31 25.44
C GLU A 54 3.50 29.30 24.76
N ALA A 55 2.58 30.11 25.29
CA ALA A 55 1.32 30.42 24.63
C ALA A 55 1.52 31.65 23.74
N THR A 56 1.25 31.54 22.44
CA THR A 56 1.18 32.71 21.55
C THR A 56 -0.15 33.41 21.61
N ASP A 57 -1.20 32.63 21.87
CA ASP A 57 -2.58 33.09 22.02
C ASP A 57 -3.19 32.38 23.23
N GLY A 58 -4.01 33.09 24.01
CA GLY A 58 -4.62 32.52 25.20
C GLY A 58 -3.65 32.36 26.37
N ASN A 59 -3.64 31.18 26.99
CA ASN A 59 -2.81 30.84 28.14
C ASN A 59 -2.37 29.35 28.13
N MET A 60 -1.67 28.92 29.17
CA MET A 60 -1.12 27.56 29.28
C MET A 60 -1.98 26.60 30.12
N ASP A 61 -3.13 27.03 30.65
CA ASP A 61 -3.82 26.33 31.73
C ASP A 61 -4.33 24.95 31.28
N ALA A 62 -4.93 24.86 30.09
CA ALA A 62 -5.39 23.59 29.54
C ALA A 62 -4.22 22.64 29.23
N TYR A 63 -3.11 23.17 28.71
CA TYR A 63 -1.92 22.38 28.41
C TYR A 63 -1.26 21.87 29.69
N GLN A 64 -1.25 22.68 30.75
CA GLN A 64 -0.81 22.28 32.08
C GLN A 64 -1.71 21.20 32.68
N ARG A 65 -3.05 21.30 32.54
CA ARG A 65 -3.98 20.24 32.97
C ARG A 65 -3.68 18.92 32.26
N LEU A 66 -3.48 18.94 30.94
CA LEU A 66 -3.09 17.76 30.17
C LEU A 66 -1.75 17.18 30.64
N ALA A 67 -0.71 18.01 30.78
CA ALA A 67 0.61 17.59 31.24
C ALA A 67 0.56 16.94 32.64
N ASN A 68 -0.28 17.46 33.54
CA ASN A 68 -0.44 16.91 34.89
C ASN A 68 -0.96 15.46 34.90
N TYR A 69 -1.71 15.01 33.88
CA TYR A 69 -2.09 13.60 33.75
C TYR A 69 -0.88 12.71 33.47
N PHE A 70 0.08 13.18 32.67
CA PHE A 70 1.29 12.42 32.37
C PHE A 70 2.30 12.41 33.52
N TYR A 71 2.34 13.46 34.35
CA TYR A 71 3.28 13.57 35.46
C TYR A 71 2.88 12.79 36.72
N GLN A 72 1.64 12.33 36.79
CA GLN A 72 1.20 11.47 37.88
C GLN A 72 1.87 10.10 37.83
N ALA A 73 1.97 9.43 38.98
CA ALA A 73 2.49 8.07 39.05
C ALA A 73 1.65 7.13 38.17
N GLY A 74 2.30 6.48 37.20
CA GLY A 74 1.66 5.63 36.20
C GLY A 74 1.08 6.38 35.00
N GLY A 75 1.13 7.71 34.97
CA GLY A 75 0.68 8.56 33.86
C GLY A 75 -0.70 8.16 33.33
N LEU A 76 -0.75 7.91 32.01
CA LEU A 76 -1.91 7.37 31.30
C LEU A 76 -1.69 5.92 30.86
N SER A 77 -0.96 5.12 31.65
CA SER A 77 -0.70 3.69 31.36
C SER A 77 -1.93 2.80 31.51
N ASP A 78 -1.76 1.50 31.24
CA ASP A 78 -2.77 0.45 31.50
C ASP A 78 -3.27 0.45 32.96
N THR A 79 -2.44 0.84 33.92
CA THR A 79 -2.85 0.95 35.33
C THR A 79 -3.72 2.18 35.63
N LYS A 80 -3.85 3.09 34.65
CA LYS A 80 -4.54 4.38 34.71
C LYS A 80 -5.50 4.57 33.53
N MET A 81 -6.07 3.48 33.02
CA MET A 81 -6.95 3.50 31.85
C MET A 81 -8.17 4.43 32.01
N SER A 82 -8.72 4.56 33.22
CA SER A 82 -9.82 5.51 33.48
C SER A 82 -9.42 6.96 33.22
N ASP A 83 -8.17 7.33 33.54
CA ASP A 83 -7.65 8.68 33.30
C ASP A 83 -7.39 8.88 31.80
N TYR A 84 -6.93 7.83 31.10
CA TYR A 84 -6.77 7.85 29.64
C TYR A 84 -8.10 8.10 28.90
N TRP A 85 -9.19 7.45 29.33
CA TRP A 85 -10.52 7.74 28.77
C TRP A 85 -11.00 9.15 29.15
N LYS A 86 -10.77 9.56 30.40
CA LYS A 86 -11.19 10.86 30.91
C LYS A 86 -10.54 12.03 30.15
N VAL A 87 -9.24 11.98 29.83
CA VAL A 87 -8.60 13.07 29.08
C VAL A 87 -9.14 13.23 27.66
N GLN A 88 -9.81 12.22 27.12
CA GLN A 88 -10.50 12.26 25.82
C GLN A 88 -11.97 12.71 25.95
N GLY A 89 -12.44 12.98 27.17
CA GLY A 89 -13.84 13.24 27.49
C GLY A 89 -14.73 12.01 27.45
N LEU A 90 -14.18 10.80 27.65
CA LEU A 90 -14.89 9.54 27.52
C LEU A 90 -15.06 8.83 28.87
N ASN A 91 -16.15 8.08 28.99
CA ASN A 91 -16.32 7.06 30.02
C ASN A 91 -15.40 5.86 29.74
N PRO A 92 -15.14 5.00 30.74
CA PRO A 92 -14.37 3.77 30.52
C PRO A 92 -14.97 2.81 29.50
N ASP A 93 -16.24 2.97 29.14
CA ASP A 93 -16.92 2.22 28.09
C ASP A 93 -16.76 2.83 26.67
N GLY A 94 -15.95 3.88 26.54
CA GLY A 94 -15.74 4.61 25.28
C GLY A 94 -16.87 5.58 24.91
N THR A 95 -17.96 5.64 25.67
CA THR A 95 -19.06 6.58 25.40
C THR A 95 -18.70 8.00 25.85
N ARG A 96 -19.33 9.00 25.24
CA ARG A 96 -19.06 10.40 25.59
C ARG A 96 -19.54 10.72 27.00
N ASN A 97 -18.66 11.32 27.80
CA ASN A 97 -19.02 11.91 29.09
C ASN A 97 -19.06 13.46 28.96
N PRO A 98 -20.22 14.11 29.19
CA PRO A 98 -20.34 15.56 29.10
C PRO A 98 -19.66 16.31 30.26
N ASP A 99 -19.42 15.65 31.40
CA ASP A 99 -18.75 16.23 32.57
C ASP A 99 -17.22 16.20 32.46
N TYR A 100 -16.68 15.47 31.48
CA TYR A 100 -15.24 15.36 31.25
C TYR A 100 -14.80 16.32 30.15
N GLU A 101 -13.86 17.19 30.52
CA GLU A 101 -13.14 18.05 29.60
C GLU A 101 -12.33 17.18 28.61
N ARG A 102 -12.42 17.49 27.32
CA ARG A 102 -11.65 16.81 26.28
C ARG A 102 -10.32 17.51 26.09
N LEU A 103 -9.32 17.08 26.84
CA LEU A 103 -7.98 17.64 26.76
C LEU A 103 -7.18 17.06 25.58
N LEU A 104 -7.40 15.82 25.17
CA LEU A 104 -6.58 15.15 24.16
C LEU A 104 -7.40 14.64 22.97
N ASP A 105 -7.02 15.07 21.76
CA ASP A 105 -7.40 14.40 20.52
C ASP A 105 -6.34 13.33 20.20
N VAL A 106 -6.64 12.09 20.60
CA VAL A 106 -5.72 10.94 20.43
C VAL A 106 -5.46 10.65 18.95
N ASP A 107 -6.47 10.76 18.10
CA ASP A 107 -6.32 10.49 16.67
C ASP A 107 -5.42 11.52 16.00
N ASN A 108 -5.55 12.80 16.37
CA ASN A 108 -4.65 13.83 15.88
C ASN A 108 -3.21 13.64 16.38
N LEU A 109 -3.00 13.33 17.67
CA LEU A 109 -1.67 13.04 18.22
C LEU A 109 -1.01 11.87 17.47
N ILE A 110 -1.77 10.80 17.23
CA ILE A 110 -1.28 9.63 16.48
C ILE A 110 -0.90 10.02 15.06
N ASP A 111 -1.81 10.68 14.32
CA ASP A 111 -1.58 11.04 12.92
C ASP A 111 -0.37 11.98 12.77
N TYR A 112 -0.24 12.94 13.69
CA TYR A 112 0.92 13.82 13.79
C TYR A 112 2.22 13.02 13.92
N MET A 113 2.27 12.05 14.84
CA MET A 113 3.47 11.24 15.04
C MET A 113 3.74 10.24 13.94
N VAL A 114 2.70 9.69 13.29
CA VAL A 114 2.87 8.85 12.10
C VAL A 114 3.55 9.66 10.99
N ILE A 115 3.20 10.93 10.79
CA ILE A 115 3.86 11.80 9.82
C ILE A 115 5.31 12.03 10.23
N THR A 116 5.58 12.45 11.47
CA THR A 116 6.95 12.67 11.97
C THR A 116 7.84 11.42 11.78
N TYR A 117 7.32 10.23 12.09
CA TYR A 117 8.04 8.97 11.88
C TYR A 117 8.17 8.60 10.41
N TYR A 118 7.16 8.82 9.59
CA TYR A 118 7.22 8.54 8.17
C TYR A 118 8.19 9.47 7.44
N THR A 119 8.18 10.76 7.74
CA THR A 119 9.05 11.73 7.08
C THR A 119 10.44 11.72 7.67
N GLY A 120 10.63 11.23 8.90
CA GLY A 120 11.94 11.27 9.55
C GLY A 120 12.29 12.68 10.05
N ASP A 121 11.29 13.50 10.39
CA ASP A 121 11.50 14.89 10.83
C ASP A 121 12.30 14.94 12.14
N ARG A 122 13.60 15.18 12.00
CA ARG A 122 14.55 15.18 13.12
C ARG A 122 14.56 16.47 13.92
N ASP A 123 13.91 17.53 13.41
CA ASP A 123 13.86 18.83 14.11
C ASP A 123 12.47 19.22 14.59
N GLY A 124 11.47 18.34 14.43
CA GLY A 124 10.08 18.61 14.80
C GLY A 124 9.82 18.79 16.31
N PRO A 125 8.73 18.23 16.85
CA PRO A 125 8.19 18.58 18.18
C PRO A 125 9.17 18.43 19.35
N ALA A 126 10.09 17.48 19.22
CA ALA A 126 11.19 17.27 20.13
C ALA A 126 12.46 17.12 19.30
N SER A 127 13.25 18.19 19.27
CA SER A 127 14.39 18.31 18.36
C SER A 127 15.47 17.31 18.73
N ARG A 128 15.80 16.42 17.79
CA ARG A 128 16.95 15.52 17.93
C ARG A 128 18.27 16.21 17.65
N PHE A 129 18.26 17.32 16.90
CA PHE A 129 19.44 18.19 16.79
C PHE A 129 19.89 18.71 18.16
N LEU A 130 18.93 19.05 19.02
CA LEU A 130 19.17 19.64 20.34
C LEU A 130 19.10 18.61 21.48
N ASN A 131 18.89 17.34 21.15
CA ASN A 131 18.76 16.22 22.09
C ASN A 131 17.60 16.39 23.09
N GLY A 132 16.38 16.62 22.59
CA GLY A 132 15.12 16.52 23.33
C GLY A 132 14.34 17.80 23.67
N PRO A 133 14.85 19.05 23.55
CA PRO A 133 14.03 20.25 23.77
C PRO A 133 12.85 20.36 22.82
N VAL A 134 11.84 21.14 23.23
CA VAL A 134 10.68 21.41 22.39
C VAL A 134 11.04 22.33 21.23
N ASN A 135 10.53 22.01 20.04
CA ASN A 135 10.77 22.79 18.83
C ASN A 135 9.60 22.67 17.86
N ASN A 136 9.56 23.45 16.78
CA ASN A 136 8.89 23.12 15.50
C ASN A 136 7.49 22.42 15.57
N TYR A 137 6.63 22.85 16.49
CA TYR A 137 5.22 22.44 16.55
C TYR A 137 4.31 23.58 17.03
N PHE A 138 3.04 23.50 16.68
CA PHE A 138 1.94 24.23 17.32
C PHE A 138 0.95 23.24 17.94
N ALA A 139 0.33 23.60 19.06
CA ALA A 139 -0.81 22.89 19.63
C ALA A 139 -1.96 23.87 19.85
N ILE A 140 -3.14 23.56 19.30
CA ILE A 140 -4.34 24.40 19.38
C ILE A 140 -5.39 23.71 20.24
N PHE A 141 -6.06 24.47 21.12
CA PHE A 141 -7.17 24.00 21.95
C PHE A 141 -8.28 25.05 22.02
N ASN A 142 -9.54 24.64 21.83
CA ASN A 142 -10.69 25.50 22.02
C ASN A 142 -11.16 25.42 23.48
N ARG A 143 -11.10 26.53 24.22
CA ARG A 143 -11.50 26.59 25.65
C ARG A 143 -13.02 26.57 25.84
N GLU A 144 -13.77 27.17 24.91
CA GLU A 144 -15.23 27.31 25.00
C GLU A 144 -15.96 26.02 24.58
N ASN A 145 -15.42 25.31 23.59
CA ASN A 145 -15.92 24.01 23.15
C ASN A 145 -14.77 23.01 22.97
N PRO A 146 -14.21 22.47 24.08
CA PRO A 146 -13.09 21.56 24.04
C PRO A 146 -13.35 20.34 23.18
N ASP A 147 -12.45 20.10 22.22
CA ASP A 147 -12.44 18.94 21.34
C ASP A 147 -11.06 18.26 21.25
N GLY A 148 -10.20 18.52 22.26
CA GLY A 148 -8.86 17.99 22.39
C GLY A 148 -7.79 18.88 21.75
N PHE A 149 -6.60 18.92 22.37
CA PHE A 149 -5.43 19.57 21.76
C PHE A 149 -5.12 18.92 20.41
N LYS A 150 -4.95 19.75 19.38
CA LYS A 150 -4.53 19.36 18.04
C LYS A 150 -3.14 19.89 17.75
N PHE A 151 -2.24 19.02 17.31
CA PHE A 151 -0.85 19.30 17.00
C PHE A 151 -0.66 19.51 15.49
N PHE A 152 0.20 20.46 15.15
CA PHE A 152 0.48 20.87 13.78
C PHE A 152 2.00 20.93 13.56
N GLU A 153 2.45 20.34 12.46
CA GLU A 153 3.86 20.39 12.05
C GLU A 153 4.22 21.81 11.61
N HIS A 154 5.42 22.23 11.97
CA HIS A 154 6.01 23.50 11.59
C HIS A 154 7.49 23.27 11.28
N ASP A 155 8.05 24.00 10.33
CA ASP A 155 9.51 23.99 10.07
C ASP A 155 10.10 22.56 9.93
N SER A 156 9.43 21.73 9.12
CA SER A 156 9.77 20.32 8.88
C SER A 156 10.66 20.12 7.65
N GLU A 157 11.54 21.07 7.30
CA GLU A 157 12.48 20.95 6.17
C GLU A 157 13.58 19.92 6.41
N HIS A 158 13.80 19.54 7.67
CA HIS A 158 14.72 18.47 8.08
C HIS A 158 14.06 17.10 8.06
N SER A 159 13.37 16.80 6.96
CA SER A 159 12.61 15.57 6.75
C SER A 159 12.95 14.92 5.38
N LEU A 160 12.32 13.78 5.11
CA LEU A 160 12.52 12.95 3.91
C LEU A 160 13.99 12.53 3.76
N ASP A 161 14.60 12.78 2.60
CA ASP A 161 16.01 12.43 2.31
C ASP A 161 17.04 13.31 3.06
N ARG A 162 16.58 14.21 3.93
CA ARG A 162 17.40 15.06 4.81
C ARG A 162 17.13 14.83 6.30
N GLY A 163 16.16 13.98 6.63
CA GLY A 163 15.79 13.64 8.00
C GLY A 163 16.59 12.48 8.60
N ASP A 164 16.14 12.01 9.76
CA ASP A 164 16.65 10.81 10.40
C ASP A 164 16.00 9.56 9.84
N ASN A 165 16.80 8.53 9.57
CA ASN A 165 16.28 7.27 9.06
C ASN A 165 15.39 6.53 10.08
N ASN A 166 15.63 6.71 11.39
CA ASN A 166 14.85 6.04 12.44
C ASN A 166 14.42 7.03 13.53
N MET A 167 13.20 7.55 13.41
CA MET A 167 12.59 8.43 14.42
C MET A 167 11.86 7.68 15.55
N VAL A 168 11.74 6.35 15.45
CA VAL A 168 10.97 5.51 16.40
C VAL A 168 11.75 5.24 17.69
N THR A 169 13.08 5.33 17.67
CA THR A 169 13.88 5.21 18.90
C THR A 169 13.47 6.29 19.91
N PRO A 170 13.01 5.91 21.12
CA PRO A 170 12.54 6.89 22.09
C PRO A 170 13.61 7.90 22.50
N LEU A 171 13.15 9.12 22.78
CA LEU A 171 14.01 10.17 23.30
C LEU A 171 14.48 9.85 24.72
N SER A 172 15.72 10.26 25.02
CA SER A 172 16.31 10.07 26.35
C SER A 172 16.05 11.26 27.30
N ARG A 173 15.50 12.36 26.79
CA ARG A 173 15.34 13.65 27.48
C ARG A 173 14.13 14.41 26.93
N GLY A 174 13.62 15.35 27.73
CA GLY A 174 12.48 16.20 27.37
C GLY A 174 11.15 15.64 27.87
N GLY A 175 10.08 16.44 27.81
CA GLY A 175 8.72 16.02 28.13
C GLY A 175 8.30 16.07 29.60
N THR A 176 9.24 15.93 30.54
CA THR A 176 8.96 15.72 31.98
C THR A 176 8.64 16.99 32.79
N SER A 177 8.55 18.15 32.14
CA SER A 177 8.11 19.41 32.73
C SER A 177 7.29 20.20 31.73
N ILE A 178 6.43 21.12 32.19
CA ILE A 178 5.57 21.90 31.28
C ILE A 178 6.38 22.68 30.25
N ALA A 179 7.58 23.15 30.61
CA ALA A 179 8.48 23.83 29.69
C ALA A 179 8.96 22.93 28.53
N SER A 180 8.97 21.61 28.72
CA SER A 180 9.46 20.65 27.74
C SER A 180 8.42 19.62 27.25
N PHE A 181 7.17 19.72 27.70
CA PHE A 181 6.05 18.83 27.34
C PHE A 181 5.69 18.95 25.86
N ASN A 182 5.59 17.84 25.13
CA ASN A 182 5.40 17.87 23.69
C ASN A 182 4.73 16.59 23.17
N PRO A 183 4.14 16.63 21.97
CA PRO A 183 3.43 15.48 21.39
C PRO A 183 4.32 14.25 21.18
N HIS A 184 5.62 14.40 20.88
CA HIS A 184 6.52 13.25 20.72
C HIS A 184 6.64 12.46 22.01
N TRP A 185 6.98 13.14 23.11
CA TRP A 185 7.10 12.49 24.40
C TRP A 185 5.76 11.91 24.88
N MET A 186 4.64 12.64 24.68
CA MET A 186 3.30 12.12 24.98
C MET A 186 3.02 10.81 24.26
N HIS A 187 3.30 10.76 22.96
CA HIS A 187 3.16 9.56 22.15
C HIS A 187 4.03 8.41 22.69
N GLU A 188 5.31 8.66 23.00
CA GLU A 188 6.21 7.63 23.52
C GLU A 188 5.69 7.02 24.83
N GLN A 189 5.17 7.85 25.74
CA GLN A 189 4.58 7.38 27.00
C GLN A 189 3.35 6.50 26.75
N LEU A 190 2.48 6.92 25.84
CA LEU A 190 1.25 6.20 25.53
C LEU A 190 1.52 4.91 24.74
N ALA A 191 2.30 4.97 23.66
CA ALA A 191 2.64 3.81 22.85
C ALA A 191 3.37 2.73 23.67
N THR A 192 4.18 3.13 24.65
CA THR A 192 4.93 2.20 25.49
C THR A 192 4.10 1.60 26.63
N ASN A 193 3.19 2.37 27.22
CA ASN A 193 2.55 1.97 28.48
C ASN A 193 1.03 1.83 28.43
N ASN A 194 0.38 2.16 27.31
CA ASN A 194 -1.07 2.08 27.15
C ASN A 194 -1.42 1.18 25.95
N SER A 195 -1.98 0.02 26.26
CA SER A 195 -2.37 -1.00 25.28
C SER A 195 -3.47 -0.55 24.32
N GLU A 196 -4.46 0.22 24.80
CA GLU A 196 -5.54 0.74 23.96
C GLU A 196 -5.01 1.78 22.97
N TYR A 197 -4.19 2.72 23.43
CA TYR A 197 -3.53 3.68 22.57
C TYR A 197 -2.64 2.98 21.54
N ARG A 198 -1.88 1.96 21.94
CA ARG A 198 -1.01 1.21 21.02
C ARG A 198 -1.81 0.51 19.92
N GLN A 199 -2.95 -0.09 20.27
CA GLN A 199 -3.82 -0.70 19.26
C GLN A 199 -4.38 0.36 18.32
N ARG A 200 -4.88 1.48 18.85
CA ARG A 200 -5.35 2.60 18.03
C ARG A 200 -4.24 3.15 17.12
N PHE A 201 -3.02 3.26 17.63
CA PHE A 201 -1.85 3.67 16.88
C PHE A 201 -1.56 2.70 15.72
N ALA A 202 -1.60 1.39 15.97
CA ALA A 202 -1.44 0.38 14.93
C ALA A 202 -2.52 0.50 13.84
N ASP A 203 -3.77 0.72 14.22
CA ASP A 203 -4.87 0.90 13.26
C ASP A 203 -4.66 2.13 12.36
N ARG A 204 -4.17 3.24 12.93
CA ARG A 204 -3.90 4.47 12.15
C ARG A 204 -2.64 4.35 11.31
N VAL A 205 -1.60 3.66 11.78
CA VAL A 205 -0.46 3.28 10.95
C VAL A 205 -0.93 2.46 9.75
N TYR A 206 -1.80 1.46 9.97
CA TYR A 206 -2.34 0.64 8.89
C TYR A 206 -3.13 1.49 7.88
N LYS A 207 -4.04 2.34 8.38
CA LYS A 207 -4.85 3.28 7.59
C LYS A 207 -4.02 4.16 6.67
N HIS A 208 -2.89 4.68 7.15
CA HIS A 208 -2.11 5.67 6.40
C HIS A 208 -1.02 5.07 5.53
N LEU A 209 -0.40 3.96 5.92
CA LEU A 209 0.78 3.40 5.23
C LEU A 209 0.45 2.27 4.25
N PHE A 210 -0.71 1.63 4.37
CA PHE A 210 -1.11 0.48 3.55
C PHE A 210 -2.26 0.82 2.63
N ASN A 211 -2.45 -0.01 1.60
CA ASN A 211 -3.55 0.13 0.64
C ASN A 211 -3.58 1.55 0.03
N ASP A 212 -4.76 2.19 0.06
CA ASP A 212 -4.98 3.55 -0.42
C ASP A 212 -4.56 4.66 0.56
N GLY A 213 -3.88 4.33 1.65
CA GLY A 213 -3.38 5.29 2.61
C GLY A 213 -2.44 6.32 1.97
N ILE A 214 -2.55 7.60 2.40
CA ILE A 214 -1.81 8.71 1.79
C ILE A 214 -0.28 8.59 1.90
N LEU A 215 0.22 7.80 2.87
CA LEU A 215 1.63 7.52 3.09
C LEU A 215 2.08 6.20 2.46
N SER A 216 1.20 5.50 1.73
CA SER A 216 1.62 4.38 0.89
C SER A 216 2.60 4.87 -0.18
N ALA A 217 3.50 3.99 -0.64
CA ALA A 217 4.55 4.40 -1.59
C ALA A 217 3.97 5.04 -2.86
N GLU A 218 2.90 4.46 -3.41
CA GLU A 218 2.22 4.99 -4.60
C GLU A 218 1.62 6.39 -4.35
N ARG A 219 0.84 6.55 -3.29
CA ARG A 219 0.15 7.81 -2.98
C ARG A 219 1.14 8.92 -2.61
N ALA A 220 2.15 8.62 -1.81
CA ALA A 220 3.19 9.57 -1.43
C ALA A 220 4.05 9.99 -2.64
N LEU A 221 4.41 9.07 -3.53
CA LEU A 221 5.11 9.40 -4.78
C LEU A 221 4.26 10.31 -5.66
N ALA A 222 2.95 10.04 -5.81
CA ALA A 222 2.05 10.88 -6.59
C ALA A 222 2.00 12.33 -6.05
N VAL A 223 2.00 12.52 -4.73
CA VAL A 223 2.07 13.86 -4.11
C VAL A 223 3.39 14.56 -4.40
N VAL A 224 4.52 13.85 -4.27
CA VAL A 224 5.86 14.41 -4.58
C VAL A 224 5.99 14.74 -6.05
N ASP A 225 5.51 13.89 -6.95
CA ASP A 225 5.59 14.10 -8.39
C ASP A 225 4.72 15.26 -8.86
N ALA A 226 3.51 15.39 -8.30
CA ALA A 226 2.66 16.55 -8.55
C ALA A 226 3.35 17.85 -8.10
N ARG A 227 3.99 17.84 -6.92
CA ARG A 227 4.75 18.99 -6.43
C ARG A 227 5.97 19.27 -7.31
N ALA A 228 6.76 18.26 -7.66
CA ALA A 228 7.95 18.42 -8.50
C ALA A 228 7.58 18.98 -9.88
N SER A 229 6.52 18.48 -10.50
CA SER A 229 6.03 18.97 -11.79
C SER A 229 5.70 20.47 -11.75
N GLN A 230 5.11 20.96 -10.65
CA GLN A 230 4.84 22.38 -10.46
C GLN A 230 6.12 23.24 -10.47
N PHE A 231 7.25 22.70 -10.02
CA PHE A 231 8.52 23.42 -9.87
C PHE A 231 9.52 23.24 -11.01
N ASP A 232 9.30 22.28 -11.93
CA ASP A 232 10.30 21.85 -12.90
C ASP A 232 10.86 22.99 -13.78
N MET A 233 10.01 23.95 -14.15
CA MET A 233 10.44 25.15 -14.87
C MET A 233 10.86 26.29 -13.93
N ALA A 234 10.15 26.43 -12.81
CA ALA A 234 10.36 27.51 -11.85
C ALA A 234 11.77 27.49 -11.24
N ILE A 235 12.34 26.29 -11.04
CA ILE A 235 13.66 26.10 -10.44
C ILE A 235 14.80 26.65 -11.30
N ILE A 236 14.63 26.78 -12.62
CA ILE A 236 15.67 27.33 -13.51
C ILE A 236 15.97 28.78 -13.13
N ALA A 237 14.92 29.57 -12.87
CA ALA A 237 15.06 30.96 -12.44
C ALA A 237 15.69 31.06 -11.05
N GLU A 238 15.31 30.16 -10.13
CA GLU A 238 15.90 30.07 -8.79
C GLU A 238 17.40 29.77 -8.86
N SER A 239 17.79 28.75 -9.62
CA SER A 239 19.20 28.41 -9.86
C SER A 239 19.99 29.55 -10.48
N ALA A 240 19.41 30.27 -11.44
CA ALA A 240 20.08 31.40 -12.08
C ALA A 240 20.28 32.59 -11.13
N ARG A 241 19.37 32.77 -10.16
CA ARG A 241 19.42 33.89 -9.22
C ARG A 241 20.25 33.58 -7.98
N TRP A 242 20.13 32.37 -7.44
CA TRP A 242 20.65 32.00 -6.12
C TRP A 242 21.46 30.70 -6.11
N GLY A 243 21.73 30.09 -7.26
CA GLY A 243 22.49 28.84 -7.31
C GLY A 243 23.86 28.93 -6.63
N ASP A 244 24.49 30.11 -6.64
CA ASP A 244 25.78 30.41 -6.03
C ASP A 244 25.68 31.04 -4.62
N ALA A 245 24.48 31.24 -4.09
CA ALA A 245 24.28 31.96 -2.82
C ALA A 245 24.91 31.24 -1.61
N GLN A 246 24.98 29.90 -1.65
CA GLN A 246 25.51 29.06 -0.57
C GLN A 246 26.63 28.11 -1.02
N SER A 247 27.09 28.22 -2.28
CA SER A 247 28.06 27.29 -2.86
C SER A 247 28.93 27.98 -3.92
N ASN A 248 30.23 27.67 -3.92
CA ASN A 248 31.16 28.15 -4.95
C ASN A 248 30.86 27.56 -6.34
N THR A 249 30.24 26.38 -6.40
CA THR A 249 29.72 25.80 -7.64
C THR A 249 28.20 26.01 -7.66
N PRO A 250 27.67 26.79 -8.62
CA PRO A 250 26.25 27.12 -8.63
C PRO A 250 25.36 25.87 -8.72
N LEU A 251 24.35 25.80 -7.86
CA LEU A 251 23.30 24.78 -7.91
C LEU A 251 22.37 25.03 -9.09
N THR A 252 22.12 23.98 -9.87
CA THR A 252 21.36 24.01 -11.13
C THR A 252 20.08 23.17 -11.05
N LYS A 253 19.26 23.21 -12.11
CA LYS A 253 18.12 22.29 -12.29
C LYS A 253 18.53 20.82 -12.13
N THR A 254 19.72 20.43 -12.59
CA THR A 254 20.23 19.06 -12.41
C THR A 254 20.39 18.69 -10.95
N ASN A 255 20.89 19.63 -10.11
CA ASN A 255 21.01 19.40 -8.66
C ASN A 255 19.64 19.20 -8.02
N TRP A 256 18.64 20.00 -8.42
CA TRP A 256 17.27 19.86 -7.94
C TRP A 256 16.64 18.53 -8.39
N GLN A 257 16.83 18.12 -9.65
CA GLN A 257 16.35 16.82 -10.15
C GLN A 257 16.95 15.65 -9.35
N ASN A 258 18.24 15.72 -9.01
CA ASN A 258 18.89 14.73 -8.15
C ASN A 258 18.30 14.73 -6.73
N ALA A 259 18.00 15.89 -6.15
CA ALA A 259 17.36 15.98 -4.84
C ALA A 259 15.96 15.34 -4.85
N ILE A 260 15.13 15.60 -5.87
CA ILE A 260 13.82 14.95 -6.00
C ILE A 260 13.97 13.43 -6.17
N ASN A 261 14.97 12.95 -6.92
CA ASN A 261 15.22 11.51 -7.05
C ASN A 261 15.60 10.85 -5.72
N ASN A 262 16.35 11.55 -4.87
CA ASN A 262 16.64 11.07 -3.52
C ASN A 262 15.38 10.97 -2.65
N VAL A 263 14.49 11.96 -2.71
CA VAL A 263 13.18 11.91 -2.03
C VAL A 263 12.35 10.72 -2.52
N ARG A 264 12.28 10.49 -3.84
CA ARG A 264 11.59 9.33 -4.42
C ARG A 264 12.17 8.01 -3.93
N ASN A 265 13.50 7.91 -3.85
CA ASN A 265 14.18 6.71 -3.34
C ASN A 265 13.88 6.48 -1.85
N PHE A 266 13.86 7.54 -1.05
CA PHE A 266 13.46 7.48 0.36
C PHE A 266 12.03 6.94 0.50
N ILE A 267 11.06 7.48 -0.24
CA ILE A 267 9.65 7.08 -0.16
C ILE A 267 9.45 5.60 -0.52
N ARG A 268 10.12 5.11 -1.58
CA ARG A 268 9.97 3.72 -2.06
C ARG A 268 10.25 2.66 -1.00
N THR A 269 11.15 2.96 -0.05
CA THR A 269 11.53 2.01 1.01
C THR A 269 10.94 2.39 2.36
N ARG A 270 10.15 3.47 2.45
CA ARG A 270 9.81 4.05 3.75
C ARG A 270 8.84 3.21 4.57
N VAL A 271 7.78 2.70 3.95
CA VAL A 271 6.77 1.87 4.62
C VAL A 271 7.42 0.64 5.29
N PRO A 272 8.14 -0.25 4.59
CA PRO A 272 8.74 -1.42 5.25
C PRO A 272 9.76 -1.03 6.33
N THR A 273 10.48 0.08 6.15
CA THR A 273 11.44 0.60 7.15
C THR A 273 10.75 1.02 8.44
N VAL A 274 9.69 1.85 8.35
CA VAL A 274 8.96 2.34 9.51
C VAL A 274 8.23 1.21 10.22
N ILE A 275 7.60 0.29 9.47
CA ILE A 275 6.93 -0.88 10.06
C ILE A 275 7.93 -1.73 10.83
N GLN A 276 9.11 -2.02 10.26
CA GLN A 276 10.15 -2.76 10.97
C GLN A 276 10.57 -2.06 12.27
N GLN A 277 10.75 -0.73 12.22
CA GLN A 277 11.13 0.06 13.40
C GLN A 277 10.06 0.01 14.48
N LEU A 278 8.79 0.23 14.12
CA LEU A 278 7.66 0.20 15.05
C LEU A 278 7.45 -1.19 15.66
N THR A 279 7.55 -2.26 14.85
CA THR A 279 7.47 -3.64 15.33
C THR A 279 8.62 -3.97 16.27
N THR A 280 9.84 -3.54 15.95
CA THR A 280 11.01 -3.74 16.82
C THR A 280 10.85 -3.02 18.17
N GLN A 281 10.25 -1.82 18.15
CA GLN A 281 9.95 -1.06 19.35
C GLN A 281 8.75 -1.61 20.14
N GLY A 282 7.99 -2.54 19.56
CA GLY A 282 6.78 -3.10 20.18
C GLY A 282 5.58 -2.17 20.15
N TRP A 283 5.59 -1.14 19.29
CA TRP A 283 4.47 -0.21 19.09
C TRP A 283 3.56 -0.61 17.93
N TYR A 284 3.99 -1.53 17.07
CA TYR A 284 3.17 -2.13 16.01
C TYR A 284 3.18 -3.67 16.15
N PRO A 285 2.04 -4.36 15.95
CA PRO A 285 1.98 -5.81 16.04
C PRO A 285 2.92 -6.50 15.05
N ALA A 286 3.59 -7.57 15.49
CA ALA A 286 4.39 -8.42 14.61
C ALA A 286 3.54 -9.30 13.68
N THR A 287 2.24 -9.44 13.98
CA THR A 287 1.28 -10.15 13.13
C THR A 287 0.67 -9.17 12.14
N GLY A 288 0.77 -9.46 10.84
CA GLY A 288 0.15 -8.62 9.82
C GLY A 288 -1.38 -8.60 9.90
N SER A 289 -1.96 -7.48 9.45
CA SER A 289 -3.41 -7.29 9.44
C SER A 289 -4.11 -8.26 8.49
N PRO A 290 -5.35 -8.69 8.80
CA PRO A 290 -6.17 -9.47 7.87
C PRO A 290 -6.32 -8.76 6.52
N GLN A 291 -6.19 -9.52 5.45
CA GLN A 291 -6.51 -9.13 4.08
C GLN A 291 -7.89 -9.64 3.71
N PHE A 292 -8.60 -8.90 2.86
CA PHE A 292 -9.97 -9.21 2.47
C PHE A 292 -10.06 -9.43 0.97
N THR A 293 -10.90 -10.38 0.57
CA THR A 293 -11.39 -10.45 -0.81
C THR A 293 -12.90 -10.36 -0.84
N VAL A 294 -13.43 -9.67 -1.86
CA VAL A 294 -14.85 -9.60 -2.19
C VAL A 294 -15.04 -10.26 -3.54
N ASN A 295 -15.79 -11.36 -3.57
CA ASN A 295 -15.94 -12.24 -4.75
C ASN A 295 -14.59 -12.71 -5.33
N GLY A 296 -13.59 -12.91 -4.47
CA GLY A 296 -12.24 -13.32 -4.85
C GLY A 296 -11.29 -12.18 -5.24
N ASN A 297 -11.77 -10.93 -5.34
CA ASN A 297 -10.92 -9.77 -5.64
C ASN A 297 -10.38 -9.15 -4.36
N PRO A 298 -9.05 -8.92 -4.22
CA PRO A 298 -8.50 -8.20 -3.08
C PRO A 298 -9.17 -6.84 -2.90
N THR A 299 -9.60 -6.53 -1.68
CA THR A 299 -10.33 -5.30 -1.36
C THR A 299 -9.86 -4.81 0.00
N SER A 300 -9.67 -3.50 0.14
CA SER A 300 -9.17 -2.82 1.34
C SER A 300 -10.19 -1.86 1.96
N GLY A 301 -11.43 -1.82 1.42
CA GLY A 301 -12.54 -1.00 1.88
C GLY A 301 -13.62 -0.84 0.80
N GLY A 302 -14.71 -0.15 1.13
CA GLY A 302 -15.83 0.13 0.22
C GLY A 302 -17.11 -0.62 0.55
N ALA A 303 -18.18 -0.35 -0.22
CA ALA A 303 -19.45 -1.02 -0.06
C ALA A 303 -19.41 -2.42 -0.71
N ILE A 304 -20.07 -3.38 -0.06
CA ILE A 304 -20.33 -4.72 -0.59
C ILE A 304 -21.82 -4.93 -0.77
N ASN A 305 -22.22 -5.77 -1.72
CA ASN A 305 -23.62 -6.15 -1.92
C ASN A 305 -23.97 -7.37 -1.07
N ASP A 306 -25.26 -7.56 -0.77
CA ASP A 306 -25.77 -8.64 0.09
C ASP A 306 -25.35 -10.07 -0.35
N ASN A 307 -25.05 -10.26 -1.64
CA ASN A 307 -24.68 -11.57 -2.20
C ASN A 307 -23.17 -11.71 -2.46
N ASP A 308 -22.36 -10.73 -2.07
CA ASP A 308 -20.92 -10.79 -2.27
C ASP A 308 -20.27 -11.75 -1.27
N ALA A 309 -19.40 -12.63 -1.77
CA ALA A 309 -18.63 -13.53 -0.93
C ALA A 309 -17.41 -12.79 -0.34
N VAL A 310 -17.45 -12.50 0.97
CA VAL A 310 -16.31 -11.92 1.70
C VAL A 310 -15.45 -13.03 2.28
N ARG A 311 -14.13 -12.96 2.06
CA ARG A 311 -13.15 -13.83 2.72
C ARG A 311 -12.08 -12.99 3.40
N MET A 312 -11.64 -13.42 4.58
CA MET A 312 -10.54 -12.82 5.32
C MET A 312 -9.40 -13.81 5.48
N TYR A 313 -8.16 -13.36 5.36
CA TYR A 313 -6.96 -14.19 5.56
C TYR A 313 -5.80 -13.35 6.11
N THR A 314 -5.01 -13.90 7.02
CA THR A 314 -3.78 -13.26 7.53
C THR A 314 -2.60 -13.59 6.64
N GLU A 315 -1.56 -12.74 6.63
CA GLU A 315 -0.29 -12.87 5.87
C GLU A 315 -0.07 -14.24 5.23
N SER A 316 -0.35 -14.30 3.94
CA SER A 316 -0.19 -15.47 3.12
C SER A 316 1.06 -15.35 2.28
N THR A 317 2.00 -16.27 2.43
CA THR A 317 2.94 -16.53 1.33
C THR A 317 2.14 -17.24 0.24
N THR A 318 1.90 -16.53 -0.87
CA THR A 318 1.39 -17.15 -2.08
C THR A 318 2.50 -17.98 -2.70
N SER A 319 2.38 -19.30 -2.64
CA SER A 319 3.23 -20.21 -3.39
C SER A 319 2.46 -20.74 -4.60
N TYR A 320 3.14 -20.92 -5.72
CA TYR A 320 2.54 -21.52 -6.90
C TYR A 320 2.90 -23.01 -6.92
N GLU A 321 1.89 -23.87 -6.88
CA GLU A 321 2.06 -25.29 -7.16
C GLU A 321 1.89 -25.54 -8.65
N SER A 322 2.86 -26.20 -9.28
CA SER A 322 2.73 -26.66 -10.66
C SER A 322 1.68 -27.77 -10.74
N ILE A 323 0.58 -27.51 -11.43
CA ILE A 323 -0.49 -28.47 -11.71
C ILE A 323 -0.20 -29.18 -13.03
N VAL A 324 0.21 -28.41 -14.04
CA VAL A 324 0.74 -28.88 -15.33
C VAL A 324 2.04 -28.11 -15.59
N ALA A 325 3.17 -28.81 -15.62
CA ALA A 325 4.46 -28.19 -15.85
C ALA A 325 4.66 -27.86 -17.33
N ALA A 326 5.41 -26.81 -17.64
CA ALA A 326 5.95 -26.60 -18.98
C ALA A 326 6.75 -27.84 -19.42
N GLY A 327 6.67 -28.19 -20.70
CA GLY A 327 7.28 -29.40 -21.25
C GLY A 327 6.57 -30.71 -20.88
N SER A 328 5.31 -30.63 -20.43
CA SER A 328 4.44 -31.79 -20.16
C SER A 328 4.14 -32.57 -21.44
N THR A 329 3.66 -33.81 -21.29
CA THR A 329 3.26 -34.64 -22.44
C THR A 329 1.83 -34.31 -22.86
N TRP A 330 1.64 -33.97 -24.12
CA TRP A 330 0.35 -33.68 -24.73
C TRP A 330 0.01 -34.72 -25.79
N LYS A 331 -1.26 -35.09 -25.89
CA LYS A 331 -1.80 -35.72 -27.09
C LYS A 331 -2.04 -34.65 -28.14
N TYR A 332 -1.79 -34.96 -29.41
CA TYR A 332 -1.94 -34.00 -30.49
C TYR A 332 -2.63 -34.59 -31.71
N LEU A 333 -3.29 -33.74 -32.49
CA LEU A 333 -3.83 -34.07 -33.81
C LEU A 333 -3.51 -32.92 -34.77
N ALA A 334 -2.70 -33.22 -35.79
CA ALA A 334 -2.21 -32.27 -36.78
C ALA A 334 -2.47 -32.80 -38.21
N ASP A 335 -3.72 -33.15 -38.51
CA ASP A 335 -4.13 -33.73 -39.81
C ASP A 335 -5.03 -32.80 -40.64
N GLY A 336 -5.30 -31.58 -40.13
CA GLY A 336 -6.16 -30.58 -40.77
C GLY A 336 -7.65 -30.89 -40.75
N SER A 337 -8.08 -31.95 -40.05
CA SER A 337 -9.49 -32.31 -39.93
C SER A 337 -10.26 -31.36 -39.00
N ASN A 338 -11.56 -31.19 -39.27
CA ASN A 338 -12.46 -30.44 -38.39
C ASN A 338 -12.94 -31.34 -37.24
N GLN A 339 -12.50 -31.04 -36.01
CA GLN A 339 -12.89 -31.80 -34.82
C GLN A 339 -14.20 -31.30 -34.17
N GLY A 340 -14.80 -30.24 -34.71
CA GLY A 340 -15.95 -29.56 -34.10
C GLY A 340 -15.63 -29.06 -32.69
N THR A 341 -16.55 -29.22 -31.74
CA THR A 341 -16.37 -28.78 -30.34
C THR A 341 -16.33 -29.93 -29.33
N ALA A 342 -16.70 -31.15 -29.74
CA ALA A 342 -16.77 -32.31 -28.84
C ALA A 342 -15.41 -32.68 -28.24
N TRP A 343 -14.33 -32.47 -28.99
CA TRP A 343 -12.95 -32.69 -28.55
C TRP A 343 -12.49 -31.76 -27.42
N ARG A 344 -13.29 -30.79 -26.98
CA ARG A 344 -12.97 -29.92 -25.84
C ARG A 344 -13.41 -30.53 -24.51
N ALA A 345 -14.33 -31.49 -24.54
CA ALA A 345 -14.93 -32.09 -23.37
C ALA A 345 -13.95 -33.03 -22.63
N ALA A 346 -14.12 -33.15 -21.31
CA ALA A 346 -13.27 -33.98 -20.46
C ALA A 346 -13.41 -35.49 -20.73
N ASP A 347 -14.54 -35.93 -21.29
CA ASP A 347 -14.86 -37.32 -21.61
C ASP A 347 -14.60 -37.71 -23.07
N TYR A 348 -14.10 -36.80 -23.91
CA TYR A 348 -13.71 -37.11 -25.28
C TYR A 348 -12.62 -38.18 -25.34
N ASN A 349 -12.81 -39.16 -26.21
CA ASN A 349 -11.86 -40.26 -26.42
C ASN A 349 -10.81 -39.88 -27.46
N ASP A 350 -9.61 -39.56 -26.99
CA ASP A 350 -8.43 -39.21 -27.78
C ASP A 350 -7.39 -40.35 -27.82
N ASN A 351 -7.79 -41.61 -27.62
CA ASN A 351 -6.84 -42.74 -27.59
C ASN A 351 -6.11 -43.00 -28.90
N SER A 352 -6.65 -42.52 -30.03
CA SER A 352 -5.99 -42.61 -31.33
C SER A 352 -4.99 -41.48 -31.58
N TRP A 353 -4.97 -40.44 -30.74
CA TRP A 353 -4.08 -39.30 -30.94
C TRP A 353 -2.66 -39.67 -30.49
N PRO A 354 -1.63 -39.41 -31.32
CA PRO A 354 -0.24 -39.53 -30.89
C PRO A 354 0.04 -38.58 -29.72
N SER A 355 1.08 -38.86 -28.95
CA SER A 355 1.50 -38.05 -27.81
C SER A 355 2.98 -37.72 -27.83
N GLY A 356 3.35 -36.56 -27.30
CA GLY A 356 4.75 -36.15 -27.16
C GLY A 356 4.92 -35.04 -26.12
N ARG A 357 6.17 -34.82 -25.71
CA ARG A 357 6.51 -33.75 -24.76
C ARG A 357 6.49 -32.40 -25.47
N ALA A 358 5.96 -31.40 -24.80
CA ALA A 358 6.16 -30.02 -25.22
C ALA A 358 7.65 -29.61 -25.03
N GLU A 359 8.20 -28.69 -25.80
CA GLU A 359 7.59 -27.97 -26.93
C GLU A 359 7.19 -28.91 -28.08
N LEU A 360 5.94 -28.81 -28.54
CA LEU A 360 5.46 -29.52 -29.73
C LEU A 360 5.42 -28.54 -30.90
N GLY A 361 5.99 -28.94 -32.04
CA GLY A 361 6.13 -27.99 -33.14
C GLY A 361 6.85 -28.51 -34.37
N TYR A 362 7.31 -27.59 -35.21
CA TYR A 362 8.31 -27.80 -36.25
C TYR A 362 8.93 -26.46 -36.65
N GLY A 363 10.12 -26.49 -37.27
CA GLY A 363 10.73 -25.33 -37.95
C GLY A 363 11.67 -24.45 -37.13
N ASP A 364 11.60 -24.45 -35.80
CA ASP A 364 12.36 -23.51 -34.94
C ASP A 364 13.60 -24.13 -34.25
N GLY A 365 13.67 -25.47 -34.19
CA GLY A 365 14.80 -26.22 -33.62
C GLY A 365 14.80 -26.33 -32.09
N GLY A 366 13.75 -25.86 -31.43
CA GLY A 366 13.51 -25.96 -29.98
C GLY A 366 12.56 -27.09 -29.57
N GLU A 367 12.01 -27.84 -30.53
CA GLU A 367 10.91 -28.77 -30.30
C GLU A 367 11.38 -30.07 -29.64
N ALA A 368 10.78 -30.41 -28.51
CA ALA A 368 10.96 -31.73 -27.91
C ALA A 368 10.20 -32.80 -28.70
N THR A 369 9.08 -32.43 -29.35
CA THR A 369 8.34 -33.30 -30.26
C THR A 369 8.03 -32.59 -31.56
N THR A 370 8.57 -33.09 -32.67
CA THR A 370 8.16 -32.65 -34.00
C THR A 370 6.80 -33.23 -34.38
N ILE A 371 5.86 -32.38 -34.79
CA ILE A 371 4.51 -32.79 -35.24
C ILE A 371 4.39 -32.73 -36.78
N PRO A 372 3.53 -33.56 -37.41
CA PRO A 372 3.29 -33.49 -38.85
C PRO A 372 2.47 -32.23 -39.23
N GLY A 373 2.42 -31.89 -40.52
CA GLY A 373 1.54 -30.82 -41.03
C GLY A 373 2.23 -29.50 -41.38
N ALA A 374 3.57 -29.47 -41.40
CA ALA A 374 4.38 -28.30 -41.77
C ALA A 374 3.91 -27.62 -43.06
N GLY A 375 3.45 -26.37 -42.94
CA GLY A 375 2.94 -25.54 -44.04
C GLY A 375 1.63 -26.01 -44.68
N GLN A 376 0.95 -27.02 -44.12
CA GLN A 376 -0.24 -27.66 -44.72
C GLN A 376 -1.48 -27.65 -43.82
N VAL A 377 -1.30 -27.47 -42.51
CA VAL A 377 -2.38 -27.55 -41.51
C VAL A 377 -2.58 -26.18 -40.87
N ILE A 378 -3.81 -25.66 -40.93
CA ILE A 378 -4.17 -24.39 -40.28
C ILE A 378 -4.30 -24.58 -38.77
N THR A 379 -5.05 -25.61 -38.35
CA THR A 379 -5.33 -25.86 -36.93
C THR A 379 -4.74 -27.18 -36.46
N THR A 380 -3.99 -27.11 -35.37
CA THR A 380 -3.51 -28.26 -34.60
C THR A 380 -4.21 -28.31 -33.26
N TYR A 381 -4.63 -29.50 -32.85
CA TYR A 381 -5.30 -29.71 -31.57
C TYR A 381 -4.40 -30.41 -30.57
N PHE A 382 -4.44 -30.00 -29.31
CA PHE A 382 -3.69 -30.59 -28.20
C PHE A 382 -4.60 -30.92 -27.03
N ARG A 383 -4.34 -32.02 -26.33
CA ARG A 383 -5.07 -32.43 -25.13
C ARG A 383 -4.14 -32.96 -24.04
N HIS A 384 -4.42 -32.60 -22.79
CA HIS A 384 -3.69 -33.07 -21.60
C HIS A 384 -4.65 -33.32 -20.45
N GLU A 385 -4.59 -34.53 -19.89
CA GLU A 385 -5.35 -34.92 -18.70
C GLU A 385 -4.46 -34.78 -17.45
N PHE A 386 -5.02 -34.23 -16.38
CA PHE A 386 -4.36 -34.10 -15.09
C PHE A 386 -5.35 -34.32 -13.93
N GLN A 387 -4.82 -34.52 -12.73
CA GLN A 387 -5.60 -34.81 -11.52
C GLN A 387 -5.47 -33.67 -10.50
N VAL A 388 -6.58 -33.28 -9.89
CA VAL A 388 -6.62 -32.30 -8.78
C VAL A 388 -7.36 -32.89 -7.58
N THR A 389 -6.64 -33.15 -6.50
CA THR A 389 -7.21 -33.77 -5.28
C THR A 389 -8.16 -32.83 -4.53
N ASN A 390 -7.81 -31.55 -4.42
CA ASN A 390 -8.63 -30.55 -3.75
C ASN A 390 -8.55 -29.19 -4.47
N PRO A 391 -9.52 -28.84 -5.32
CA PRO A 391 -9.55 -27.55 -6.00
C PRO A 391 -9.61 -26.36 -5.03
N GLN A 392 -10.22 -26.54 -3.86
CA GLN A 392 -10.41 -25.47 -2.86
C GLN A 392 -9.11 -25.06 -2.17
N GLN A 393 -8.01 -25.80 -2.36
CA GLN A 393 -6.70 -25.43 -1.83
C GLN A 393 -6.06 -24.25 -2.58
N TYR A 394 -6.55 -23.94 -3.78
CA TYR A 394 -6.05 -22.86 -4.62
C TYR A 394 -6.98 -21.64 -4.54
N GLN A 395 -6.40 -20.44 -4.58
CA GLN A 395 -7.17 -19.20 -4.66
C GLN A 395 -7.49 -18.80 -6.10
N VAL A 396 -6.48 -18.86 -6.96
CA VAL A 396 -6.55 -18.57 -8.40
C VAL A 396 -5.60 -19.52 -9.13
N LEU A 397 -5.84 -19.75 -10.42
CA LEU A 397 -4.91 -20.46 -11.28
C LEU A 397 -4.23 -19.47 -12.22
N ARG A 398 -2.96 -19.73 -12.51
CA ARG A 398 -2.17 -19.01 -13.49
C ARG A 398 -1.86 -19.94 -14.65
N LEU A 399 -2.30 -19.56 -15.84
CA LEU A 399 -2.06 -20.28 -17.08
C LEU A 399 -1.03 -19.51 -17.90
N GLY A 400 0.11 -20.15 -18.20
CA GLY A 400 1.06 -19.66 -19.17
C GLY A 400 0.89 -20.41 -20.48
N LEU A 401 0.66 -19.70 -21.59
CA LEU A 401 0.55 -20.25 -22.94
C LEU A 401 1.68 -19.76 -23.84
N ARG A 402 2.43 -20.68 -24.44
CA ARG A 402 3.37 -20.43 -25.53
C ARG A 402 2.77 -21.00 -26.82
N ARG A 403 2.66 -20.17 -27.86
CA ARG A 403 1.93 -20.53 -29.09
C ARG A 403 2.42 -19.74 -30.29
N ASP A 404 2.36 -20.37 -31.45
CA ASP A 404 2.56 -19.75 -32.76
C ASP A 404 1.54 -20.33 -33.76
N ASP A 405 0.66 -19.55 -34.40
CA ASP A 405 0.48 -18.09 -34.33
C ASP A 405 -0.66 -17.66 -33.38
N GLY A 406 -1.73 -18.43 -33.27
CA GLY A 406 -2.95 -18.07 -32.54
C GLY A 406 -3.49 -19.25 -31.76
N ALA A 407 -4.18 -19.04 -30.64
CA ALA A 407 -4.65 -20.17 -29.83
C ALA A 407 -5.88 -19.86 -28.99
N ALA A 408 -6.68 -20.90 -28.74
CA ALA A 408 -7.72 -20.92 -27.72
C ALA A 408 -7.58 -22.14 -26.81
N VAL A 409 -7.72 -21.93 -25.51
CA VAL A 409 -7.54 -22.94 -24.46
C VAL A 409 -8.85 -23.19 -23.75
N PHE A 410 -9.19 -24.46 -23.56
CA PHE A 410 -10.36 -24.94 -22.87
C PHE A 410 -9.97 -25.80 -21.68
N LEU A 411 -10.65 -25.60 -20.55
CA LEU A 411 -10.58 -26.46 -19.38
C LEU A 411 -11.94 -27.09 -19.15
N ASN A 412 -12.00 -28.42 -19.22
CA ASN A 412 -13.23 -29.20 -19.07
C ASN A 412 -14.36 -28.72 -20.01
N GLY A 413 -14.02 -28.36 -21.25
CA GLY A 413 -14.95 -27.89 -22.27
C GLY A 413 -15.29 -26.40 -22.24
N VAL A 414 -14.83 -25.65 -21.24
CA VAL A 414 -15.05 -24.20 -21.13
C VAL A 414 -13.81 -23.43 -21.54
N GLU A 415 -13.96 -22.43 -22.40
CA GLU A 415 -12.84 -21.56 -22.80
C GLU A 415 -12.33 -20.75 -21.60
N ILE A 416 -11.01 -20.75 -21.39
CA ILE A 416 -10.34 -20.08 -20.27
C ILE A 416 -9.25 -19.10 -20.71
N ALA A 417 -8.75 -19.21 -21.94
CA ALA A 417 -7.80 -18.27 -22.51
C ALA A 417 -7.88 -18.26 -24.04
N ARG A 418 -7.53 -17.12 -24.63
CA ARG A 418 -7.45 -16.91 -26.08
C ARG A 418 -6.34 -15.90 -26.37
N SER A 419 -5.52 -16.17 -27.37
CA SER A 419 -4.41 -15.30 -27.78
C SER A 419 -4.31 -15.27 -29.29
N ASN A 420 -4.39 -14.07 -29.89
CA ASN A 420 -4.22 -13.84 -31.33
C ASN A 420 -5.13 -14.71 -32.24
N LEU A 421 -6.41 -14.80 -31.88
CA LEU A 421 -7.39 -15.57 -32.63
C LEU A 421 -8.77 -14.94 -32.42
N GLY A 422 -9.54 -14.73 -33.48
CA GLY A 422 -10.91 -14.21 -33.37
C GLY A 422 -11.84 -15.08 -32.51
N ALA A 423 -12.86 -14.46 -31.90
CA ALA A 423 -13.83 -15.17 -31.08
C ALA A 423 -14.60 -16.24 -31.88
N ASN A 424 -14.80 -17.42 -31.28
CA ASN A 424 -15.48 -18.57 -31.92
C ASN A 424 -14.84 -18.98 -33.27
N ALA A 425 -13.52 -18.92 -33.37
CA ALA A 425 -12.81 -19.25 -34.59
C ALA A 425 -13.20 -20.64 -35.14
N ALA A 426 -13.44 -20.70 -36.45
CA ALA A 426 -13.59 -21.96 -37.15
C ALA A 426 -12.22 -22.64 -37.35
N TYR A 427 -12.17 -23.96 -37.47
CA TYR A 427 -10.92 -24.73 -37.66
C TYR A 427 -10.10 -24.35 -38.91
N ASN A 428 -10.67 -23.59 -39.83
CA ASN A 428 -10.01 -23.11 -41.05
C ASN A 428 -9.80 -21.59 -41.03
N GLN A 429 -10.02 -20.94 -39.89
CA GLN A 429 -9.72 -19.54 -39.68
C GLN A 429 -8.26 -19.38 -39.27
N PHE A 430 -7.57 -18.44 -39.88
CA PHE A 430 -6.20 -18.09 -39.52
C PHE A 430 -6.14 -17.25 -38.23
N ALA A 431 -4.98 -17.23 -37.58
CA ALA A 431 -4.66 -16.28 -36.53
C ALA A 431 -4.73 -14.82 -37.04
N ASP A 432 -4.94 -13.86 -36.13
CA ASP A 432 -5.23 -12.46 -36.52
C ASP A 432 -3.97 -11.73 -37.03
N VAL A 433 -2.81 -11.99 -36.43
CA VAL A 433 -1.50 -11.44 -36.85
C VAL A 433 -0.43 -12.54 -36.90
N THR A 434 0.63 -12.33 -37.68
CA THR A 434 1.81 -13.21 -37.65
C THR A 434 2.62 -12.90 -36.40
N VAL A 435 3.10 -13.93 -35.72
CA VAL A 435 3.93 -13.82 -34.53
C VAL A 435 5.36 -14.19 -34.92
N GLY A 436 6.35 -13.54 -34.29
CA GLY A 436 7.76 -13.73 -34.63
C GLY A 436 8.68 -13.24 -33.52
N GLY A 437 9.86 -13.87 -33.36
CA GLY A 437 10.90 -13.40 -32.45
C GLY A 437 10.62 -13.71 -30.98
N ALA A 438 10.63 -12.71 -30.10
CA ALA A 438 10.49 -12.94 -28.65
C ALA A 438 9.10 -13.49 -28.26
N ASP A 439 8.08 -13.20 -29.05
CA ASP A 439 6.70 -13.65 -28.80
C ASP A 439 6.51 -15.15 -29.05
N GLU A 440 7.38 -15.79 -29.84
CA GLU A 440 7.39 -17.24 -30.07
C GLU A 440 8.03 -18.01 -28.91
N THR A 441 8.76 -17.33 -28.01
CA THR A 441 9.48 -17.95 -26.87
C THR A 441 8.90 -17.55 -25.51
N THR A 442 7.92 -16.66 -25.49
CA THR A 442 7.33 -16.10 -24.26
C THR A 442 6.04 -16.84 -23.88
N PHE A 443 5.84 -17.06 -22.58
CA PHE A 443 4.56 -17.51 -22.05
C PHE A 443 3.63 -16.31 -21.81
N PHE A 444 2.50 -16.29 -22.50
CA PHE A 444 1.40 -15.35 -22.27
C PHE A 444 0.59 -15.81 -21.06
N GLU A 445 0.42 -14.93 -20.07
CA GLU A 445 -0.15 -15.25 -18.77
C GLU A 445 -1.64 -14.90 -18.70
N PHE A 446 -2.43 -15.83 -18.16
CA PHE A 446 -3.88 -15.67 -17.96
C PHE A 446 -4.26 -16.13 -16.54
N GLU A 447 -5.14 -15.38 -15.89
CA GLU A 447 -5.75 -15.81 -14.64
C GLU A 447 -7.01 -16.63 -14.93
N VAL A 448 -7.13 -17.78 -14.27
CA VAL A 448 -8.27 -18.71 -14.45
C VAL A 448 -8.92 -18.97 -13.10
N PRO A 449 -10.25 -18.78 -12.97
CA PRO A 449 -10.97 -19.08 -11.74
C PRO A 449 -10.87 -20.56 -11.35
N THR A 450 -10.64 -20.84 -10.06
CA THR A 450 -10.56 -22.22 -9.54
C THR A 450 -11.89 -22.97 -9.62
N SER A 451 -13.02 -22.25 -9.76
CA SER A 451 -14.33 -22.82 -10.05
C SER A 451 -14.42 -23.58 -11.38
N ARG A 452 -13.40 -23.48 -12.24
CA ARG A 452 -13.26 -24.27 -13.47
C ARG A 452 -12.66 -25.66 -13.25
N LEU A 453 -12.01 -25.89 -12.10
CA LEU A 453 -11.47 -27.21 -11.75
C LEU A 453 -12.55 -28.11 -11.15
N ALA A 454 -12.50 -29.37 -11.52
CA ALA A 454 -13.21 -30.45 -10.85
C ALA A 454 -12.29 -31.17 -9.85
N THR A 455 -12.86 -31.74 -8.79
CA THR A 455 -12.14 -32.72 -7.96
C THR A 455 -11.90 -33.99 -8.77
N GLY A 456 -10.66 -34.46 -8.79
CA GLY A 456 -10.21 -35.60 -9.60
C GLY A 456 -9.79 -35.17 -11.00
N ARG A 457 -10.36 -35.83 -12.01
CA ARG A 457 -9.94 -35.71 -13.41
C ARG A 457 -10.31 -34.36 -14.02
N ASN A 458 -9.33 -33.72 -14.64
CA ASN A 458 -9.48 -32.49 -15.42
C ASN A 458 -8.78 -32.63 -16.77
N VAL A 459 -9.26 -31.92 -17.79
CA VAL A 459 -8.66 -31.93 -19.13
C VAL A 459 -8.47 -30.52 -19.64
N LEU A 460 -7.25 -30.21 -20.08
CA LEU A 460 -6.94 -29.07 -20.93
C LEU A 460 -7.02 -29.50 -22.39
N ALA A 461 -7.64 -28.67 -23.22
CA ALA A 461 -7.74 -28.84 -24.65
C ALA A 461 -7.36 -27.52 -25.33
N VAL A 462 -6.52 -27.55 -26.36
CA VAL A 462 -5.99 -26.35 -27.02
C VAL A 462 -6.11 -26.49 -28.53
N GLU A 463 -6.60 -25.45 -29.20
CA GLU A 463 -6.50 -25.31 -30.66
C GLU A 463 -5.48 -24.23 -30.95
N VAL A 464 -4.46 -24.55 -31.75
CA VAL A 464 -3.44 -23.62 -32.24
C VAL A 464 -3.65 -23.43 -33.73
N HIS A 465 -3.70 -22.17 -34.17
CA HIS A 465 -4.01 -21.75 -35.52
C HIS A 465 -2.82 -21.01 -36.11
N GLN A 466 -2.47 -21.35 -37.35
CA GLN A 466 -1.48 -20.62 -38.14
C GLN A 466 -2.08 -19.33 -38.71
N GLN A 467 -1.24 -18.35 -39.03
CA GLN A 467 -1.65 -17.12 -39.69
C GLN A 467 -1.78 -17.29 -41.22
N ASN A 468 -1.06 -18.24 -41.83
CA ASN A 468 -1.18 -18.54 -43.26
C ASN A 468 -0.84 -20.00 -43.59
N LEU A 469 -1.24 -20.43 -44.80
CA LEU A 469 -0.74 -21.67 -45.41
C LEU A 469 0.66 -21.40 -45.98
N GLY A 470 1.64 -22.20 -45.56
CA GLY A 470 3.06 -21.99 -45.90
C GLY A 470 3.93 -21.53 -44.73
N SER A 471 3.40 -21.43 -43.51
CA SER A 471 4.20 -21.20 -42.30
C SER A 471 5.35 -22.20 -42.20
N SER A 472 6.54 -21.69 -41.93
CA SER A 472 7.78 -22.46 -41.74
C SER A 472 7.79 -23.23 -40.43
N ASP A 473 6.99 -22.80 -39.47
CA ASP A 473 7.07 -23.18 -38.07
C ASP A 473 5.73 -23.21 -37.35
N VAL A 474 5.72 -23.90 -36.22
CA VAL A 474 4.66 -23.88 -35.21
C VAL A 474 5.29 -24.27 -33.88
N SER A 475 4.89 -23.64 -32.79
CA SER A 475 5.34 -24.02 -31.44
C SER A 475 4.17 -24.00 -30.46
N PHE A 476 4.15 -24.96 -29.53
CA PHE A 476 3.17 -25.04 -28.47
C PHE A 476 3.79 -25.60 -27.17
N ASP A 477 3.60 -24.85 -26.09
CA ASP A 477 3.75 -25.31 -24.71
C ASP A 477 2.76 -24.60 -23.79
N LEU A 478 2.39 -25.23 -22.68
CA LEU A 478 1.45 -24.69 -21.71
C LEU A 478 1.80 -25.16 -20.31
N ARG A 479 1.83 -24.21 -19.37
CA ARG A 479 1.88 -24.47 -17.92
C ARG A 479 0.59 -24.01 -17.23
N LEU A 480 0.20 -24.73 -16.20
CA LEU A 480 -0.88 -24.35 -15.29
C LEU A 480 -0.39 -24.48 -13.86
N GLU A 481 -0.52 -23.40 -13.09
CA GLU A 481 -0.09 -23.33 -11.70
C GLU A 481 -1.26 -22.92 -10.82
N GLY A 482 -1.37 -23.52 -9.63
CA GLY A 482 -2.34 -23.15 -8.61
C GLY A 482 -1.71 -22.30 -7.52
N ALA A 483 -2.23 -21.09 -7.32
CA ALA A 483 -1.80 -20.22 -6.23
C ALA A 483 -2.33 -20.77 -4.90
N LYS A 484 -1.44 -21.34 -4.08
CA LYS A 484 -1.70 -21.73 -2.70
C LYS A 484 -1.38 -20.58 -1.78
N VAL A 485 -2.20 -20.45 -0.75
CA VAL A 485 -1.92 -19.58 0.38
C VAL A 485 -1.57 -20.47 1.56
N THR A 486 -0.32 -20.40 2.00
CA THR A 486 0.06 -20.97 3.29
C THR A 486 -0.16 -19.88 4.33
N ALA A 487 -1.15 -20.07 5.19
CA ALA A 487 -1.31 -19.23 6.36
C ALA A 487 -0.15 -19.53 7.33
N ASN A 488 0.73 -18.56 7.56
CA ASN A 488 1.88 -18.76 8.47
C ASN A 488 1.49 -18.67 9.95
N ASN A 489 0.26 -18.24 10.27
CA ASN A 489 -0.30 -18.19 11.62
C ASN A 489 -1.80 -18.48 11.57
N PHE A 490 -2.29 -19.28 12.53
CA PHE A 490 -3.73 -19.43 12.79
C PHE A 490 -4.13 -18.43 13.87
N GLY A 491 -5.07 -17.53 13.55
CA GLY A 491 -5.67 -16.58 14.49
C GLY A 491 -7.19 -16.60 14.39
N THR A 492 -7.88 -16.11 15.42
CA THR A 492 -9.33 -15.86 15.35
C THR A 492 -9.54 -14.41 14.92
N ILE A 493 -10.32 -14.21 13.86
CA ILE A 493 -10.72 -12.87 13.42
C ILE A 493 -12.08 -12.55 14.02
N TYR A 494 -12.16 -11.43 14.73
CA TYR A 494 -13.40 -10.87 15.25
C TYR A 494 -13.79 -9.69 14.36
N TYR A 495 -15.06 -9.62 13.97
CA TYR A 495 -15.60 -8.57 13.10
C TYR A 495 -17.04 -8.25 13.50
N THR A 496 -17.47 -7.02 13.20
CA THR A 496 -18.86 -6.57 13.31
C THR A 496 -19.40 -6.31 11.91
N THR A 497 -20.73 -6.43 11.74
CA THR A 497 -21.39 -6.13 10.45
C THR A 497 -21.97 -4.72 10.39
N ASP A 498 -22.01 -4.01 11.51
CA ASP A 498 -22.49 -2.63 11.64
C ASP A 498 -21.36 -1.59 11.63
N GLY A 499 -20.11 -2.03 11.52
CA GLY A 499 -18.92 -1.17 11.48
C GLY A 499 -18.44 -0.69 12.85
N THR A 500 -19.01 -1.21 13.94
CA THR A 500 -18.50 -0.95 15.30
C THR A 500 -17.18 -1.69 15.54
N ASP A 501 -16.37 -1.23 16.49
CA ASP A 501 -15.13 -1.93 16.85
C ASP A 501 -15.48 -3.31 17.46
N PRO A 502 -15.01 -4.44 16.91
CA PRO A 502 -15.26 -5.77 17.47
C PRO A 502 -14.55 -6.03 18.80
N ARG A 503 -13.74 -5.08 19.28
CA ARG A 503 -13.05 -5.17 20.57
C ARG A 503 -13.88 -4.48 21.66
N ALA A 504 -14.01 -5.15 22.80
CA ALA A 504 -14.22 -4.51 24.08
C ALA A 504 -12.98 -3.69 24.51
N ILE A 505 -13.18 -2.76 25.44
CA ILE A 505 -12.08 -1.99 26.05
C ILE A 505 -11.00 -2.92 26.61
N GLY A 506 -9.74 -2.64 26.28
CA GLY A 506 -8.61 -3.51 26.61
C GLY A 506 -8.33 -4.60 25.57
N GLY A 507 -8.96 -4.50 24.39
CA GLY A 507 -8.62 -5.30 23.20
C GLY A 507 -9.15 -6.73 23.19
N GLN A 508 -9.97 -7.13 24.17
CA GLN A 508 -10.67 -8.41 24.15
C GLN A 508 -11.85 -8.36 23.18
N PRO A 509 -12.29 -9.49 22.59
CA PRO A 509 -13.50 -9.50 21.78
C PRO A 509 -14.72 -8.99 22.56
N SER A 510 -15.53 -8.11 21.95
CA SER A 510 -16.84 -7.75 22.50
C SER A 510 -17.77 -8.98 22.47
N ALA A 511 -18.55 -9.16 23.53
CA ALA A 511 -19.45 -10.31 23.71
C ALA A 511 -20.59 -10.36 22.69
#